data_AF-A0A1H2VGL7-F1
#
_entry.id   AF-A0A1H2VGL7-F1
#
_cell.length_a   1.000
_cell.length_b   1.000
_cell.length_c   1.000
_cell.angle_alpha   90.00
_cell.angle_beta   90.00
_cell.angle_gamma   90.00
#
_symmetry.space_group_name_H-M   'P 1'
#
loop_
_entity.id
_entity.type
_entity.pdbx_description
1 polymer ?
#
loop_
_entity_poly.entity_id
_entity_poly.type
_entity_poly.pdbx_seq_one_letter_code
_entity_poly.pdbx_strand_id
1 'polypeptide(L)'
;MNKILLINKLDPQDYSNKKQRIFFVIGGMNIPDTGSRIVDTILQSKLVEAEDMVLKYNGIELNISVQQIPVVVKLLSNKNFSIYEIYKPYMPEE
;
A
#
# COMPACT_ATOMS: atom_id res chain seq x y z
N MET A 1 -0.17 -21.21 -17.36
CA MET A 1 -1.38 -20.68 -16.70
C MET A 1 -1.18 -19.19 -16.50
N ASN A 2 -1.98 -18.34 -17.15
CA ASN A 2 -1.87 -16.90 -16.94
C ASN A 2 -2.34 -16.57 -15.53
N LYS A 3 -1.44 -16.02 -14.71
CA LYS A 3 -1.80 -15.50 -13.39
C LYS A 3 -2.38 -14.10 -13.61
N ILE A 4 -3.70 -14.00 -13.67
CA ILE A 4 -4.41 -12.73 -13.84
C ILE A 4 -4.63 -12.11 -12.46
N LEU A 5 -4.14 -10.89 -12.27
CA LEU A 5 -4.49 -10.07 -11.11
C LEU A 5 -5.71 -9.22 -11.46
N LEU A 6 -6.78 -9.37 -10.69
CA LEU A 6 -7.95 -8.50 -10.78
C LEU A 6 -7.79 -7.35 -9.78
N ILE A 7 -8.09 -6.13 -10.20
CA ILE A 7 -8.04 -4.93 -9.36
C ILE A 7 -9.39 -4.24 -9.34
N ASN A 8 -9.81 -3.79 -8.16
CA ASN A 8 -11.00 -2.98 -7.99
C ASN A 8 -10.73 -1.53 -8.41
N LYS A 9 -11.72 -0.89 -9.05
CA LYS A 9 -11.68 0.55 -9.30
C LYS A 9 -11.68 1.29 -7.96
N LEU A 10 -10.74 2.23 -7.81
CA LEU A 10 -10.74 3.19 -6.72
C LEU A 10 -11.59 4.40 -7.11
N ASP A 11 -12.43 4.87 -6.20
CA ASP A 11 -13.15 6.13 -6.34
C ASP A 11 -12.43 7.21 -5.51
N PRO A 12 -11.71 8.16 -6.14
CA PRO A 12 -11.05 9.25 -5.42
C PRO A 12 -12.01 10.16 -4.65
N GLN A 13 -13.30 10.12 -4.97
CA GLN A 13 -14.37 10.87 -4.29
C GLN A 13 -15.05 10.05 -3.18
N ASP A 14 -14.55 8.85 -2.86
CA ASP A 14 -14.97 8.11 -1.68
C ASP A 14 -14.40 8.78 -0.43
N TYR A 15 -15.21 9.66 0.17
CA TYR A 15 -14.93 10.32 1.44
C TYR A 15 -15.37 9.50 2.65
N SER A 16 -15.80 8.25 2.45
CA SER A 16 -16.08 7.38 3.58
C SER A 16 -14.77 7.05 4.32
N ASN A 17 -14.86 6.89 5.63
CA ASN A 17 -13.75 6.38 6.44
C ASN A 17 -13.64 4.84 6.35
N LYS A 18 -14.23 4.21 5.33
CA LYS A 18 -14.17 2.77 5.15
C LYS A 18 -12.74 2.38 4.76
N LYS A 19 -12.09 1.61 5.61
CA LYS A 19 -10.78 1.03 5.32
C LYS A 19 -10.91 -0.02 4.21
N GLN A 20 -9.93 -0.03 3.32
CA GLN A 20 -9.81 -0.96 2.21
C GLN A 20 -8.35 -1.40 2.10
N ARG A 21 -8.12 -2.63 1.64
CA ARG A 21 -6.77 -3.13 1.36
C ARG A 21 -6.25 -2.44 0.10
N ILE A 22 -5.32 -1.51 0.27
CA ILE A 22 -4.63 -0.79 -0.80
C ILE A 22 -3.21 -1.32 -0.90
N PHE A 23 -2.83 -1.81 -2.07
CA PHE A 23 -1.48 -2.25 -2.36
C PHE A 23 -0.67 -1.16 -3.03
N PHE A 24 0.55 -0.95 -2.55
CA PHE A 24 1.54 -0.06 -3.12
C PHE A 24 2.69 -0.92 -3.66
N VAL A 25 2.89 -0.91 -4.98
CA VAL A 25 4.05 -1.54 -5.62
C VAL A 25 5.25 -0.62 -5.41
N ILE A 26 6.30 -1.13 -4.75
CA ILE A 26 7.48 -0.35 -4.41
C ILE A 26 8.68 -0.86 -5.22
N GLY A 27 9.41 0.07 -5.84
CA GLY A 27 10.66 -0.21 -6.53
C GLY A 27 11.79 -0.52 -5.53
N GLY A 28 12.76 -1.33 -5.97
CA GLY A 28 13.92 -1.67 -5.15
C GLY A 28 13.66 -2.69 -4.03
N MET A 29 12.52 -3.41 -4.07
CA MET A 29 12.18 -4.47 -3.11
C MET A 29 13.15 -5.68 -3.13
N ASN A 30 13.97 -5.79 -4.17
CA ASN A 30 15.05 -6.76 -4.27
C ASN A 30 16.31 -6.37 -3.46
N ILE A 31 16.39 -5.12 -2.97
CA ILE A 31 17.48 -4.65 -2.12
C ILE A 31 17.18 -5.09 -0.68
N PRO A 32 18.12 -5.74 0.03
CA PRO A 32 17.85 -6.38 1.33
C PRO A 32 17.14 -5.51 2.37
N ASP A 33 17.47 -4.22 2.43
CA ASP A 33 16.95 -3.32 3.47
C ASP A 33 15.68 -2.55 3.07
N THR A 34 15.22 -2.66 1.83
CA THR A 34 14.06 -1.87 1.38
C THR A 34 12.80 -2.27 2.14
N GLY A 35 12.59 -3.57 2.37
CA GLY A 35 11.41 -4.09 3.07
C GLY A 35 11.33 -3.60 4.53
N SER A 36 12.42 -3.71 5.28
CA SER A 36 12.48 -3.23 6.67
C SER A 36 12.32 -1.71 6.74
N ARG A 37 12.99 -0.96 5.87
CA ARG A 37 12.85 0.50 5.80
C ARG A 37 11.42 0.97 5.53
N ILE A 38 10.67 0.25 4.68
CA ILE A 38 9.25 0.55 4.42
C ILE A 38 8.42 0.34 5.68
N VAL A 39 8.56 -0.84 6.31
CA VAL A 39 7.84 -1.18 7.54
C VAL A 39 8.10 -0.14 8.63
N ASP A 40 9.37 0.19 8.87
CA ASP A 40 9.76 1.19 9.88
C ASP A 40 9.19 2.58 9.55
N THR A 41 9.24 2.98 8.28
CA THR A 41 8.69 4.27 7.83
C THR A 41 7.19 4.37 8.11
N ILE A 42 6.44 3.31 7.80
CA ILE A 42 4.99 3.27 8.02
C ILE A 42 4.67 3.28 9.52
N LEU A 43 5.30 2.42 10.32
CA LEU A 43 5.04 2.34 11.76
C LEU A 43 5.41 3.64 12.50
N GLN A 44 6.54 4.27 12.14
CA GLN A 44 6.96 5.55 12.73
C GLN A 44 6.03 6.70 12.38
N SER A 45 5.32 6.61 11.24
CA SER A 45 4.39 7.65 10.82
C SER A 45 3.10 7.71 11.63
N LYS A 46 2.75 6.63 12.35
CA LYS A 46 1.48 6.45 13.06
C LYS A 46 0.23 6.64 12.18
N LEU A 47 0.36 6.47 10.86
CA LEU A 47 -0.76 6.55 9.93
C LEU A 47 -1.65 5.30 9.98
N VAL A 48 -1.06 4.16 10.32
CA VAL A 48 -1.69 2.84 10.43
C VAL A 48 -1.06 2.07 11.58
N GLU A 49 -1.81 1.14 12.14
CA GLU A 49 -1.30 0.18 13.12
C GLU A 49 -0.58 -0.98 12.43
N ALA A 50 0.23 -1.73 13.17
CA ALA A 50 0.95 -2.88 12.61
C ALA A 50 0.01 -3.95 12.01
N GLU A 51 -1.19 -4.11 12.58
CA GLU A 51 -2.22 -5.03 12.10
C GLU A 51 -2.87 -4.60 10.77
N ASP A 52 -2.79 -3.32 10.41
CA ASP A 52 -3.32 -2.77 9.17
C ASP A 52 -2.31 -2.89 8.01
N MET A 53 -1.21 -3.62 8.18
CA MET A 53 -0.11 -3.67 7.21
C MET A 53 0.33 -5.10 6.92
N VAL A 54 0.55 -5.40 5.64
CA VAL A 54 1.16 -6.66 5.18
C VAL A 54 2.28 -6.36 4.20
N LEU A 55 3.52 -6.71 4.57
CA LEU A 55 4.65 -6.67 3.64
C LEU A 55 4.54 -7.83 2.64
N LYS A 56 4.62 -7.54 1.36
CA LYS A 56 4.62 -8.53 0.27
C LYS A 56 5.93 -8.43 -0.52
N TYR A 57 6.17 -9.42 -1.38
CA TYR A 57 7.43 -9.52 -2.13
C TYR A 57 7.79 -8.27 -2.95
N ASN A 58 6.80 -7.61 -3.56
CA ASN A 58 6.99 -6.47 -4.45
C ASN A 58 6.44 -5.14 -3.87
N GLY A 59 6.12 -5.09 -2.59
CA GLY A 59 5.59 -3.88 -1.99
C GLY A 59 4.86 -4.12 -0.67
N ILE A 60 3.88 -3.28 -0.40
CA ILE A 60 3.19 -3.24 0.89
C ILE A 60 1.69 -3.07 0.69
N GLU A 61 0.90 -3.85 1.42
CA GLU A 61 -0.55 -3.69 1.52
C GLU A 61 -0.88 -2.96 2.81
N LEU A 62 -1.73 -1.94 2.72
CA LEU A 62 -2.21 -1.15 3.85
C LEU A 62 -3.74 -1.16 3.89
N ASN A 63 -4.32 -1.33 5.07
CA ASN A 63 -5.75 -1.23 5.30
C ASN A 63 -6.12 0.22 5.67
N ILE A 64 -6.42 1.03 4.65
CA ILE A 64 -6.60 2.49 4.76
C ILE A 64 -7.83 2.97 3.98
N SER A 65 -8.34 4.16 4.29
CA SER A 65 -9.34 4.80 3.42
C SER A 65 -8.71 5.35 2.15
N VAL A 66 -9.51 5.57 1.11
CA VAL A 66 -9.03 6.12 -0.17
C VAL A 66 -8.39 7.50 0.04
N GLN A 67 -8.93 8.31 0.96
CA GLN A 67 -8.42 9.64 1.28
C GLN A 67 -7.05 9.62 1.97
N GLN A 68 -6.62 8.49 2.54
CA GLN A 68 -5.28 8.35 3.12
C GLN A 68 -4.20 8.02 2.08
N ILE A 69 -4.57 7.57 0.87
CA ILE A 69 -3.60 7.23 -0.19
C ILE A 69 -2.63 8.39 -0.48
N PRO A 70 -3.06 9.65 -0.69
CA PRO A 70 -2.14 10.76 -0.93
C PRO A 70 -1.17 11.02 0.23
N VAL A 71 -1.62 10.80 1.47
CA VAL A 71 -0.79 10.98 2.68
C VAL A 71 0.33 9.94 2.70
N VAL A 72 0.01 8.68 2.40
CA VAL A 72 0.99 7.59 2.28
C VAL A 72 1.95 7.84 1.12
N VAL A 73 1.45 8.27 -0.05
CA VAL A 73 2.28 8.61 -1.21
C VAL A 73 3.30 9.69 -0.85
N LYS A 74 2.86 10.75 -0.16
CA LYS A 74 3.76 11.82 0.30
C LYS A 74 4.80 11.30 1.29
N LEU A 75 4.40 10.48 2.26
CA LEU A 75 5.32 9.87 3.24
C LEU A 75 6.41 9.05 2.56
N LEU A 76 6.00 8.13 1.68
CA LEU A 76 6.91 7.23 0.98
C LEU A 76 7.84 7.98 0.02
N SER A 77 7.32 8.96 -0.71
CA SER A 77 8.11 9.81 -1.61
C SER A 77 9.15 10.63 -0.84
N ASN A 78 8.79 11.20 0.32
CA ASN A 78 9.72 11.95 1.18
C ASN A 78 10.84 11.06 1.76
N LYS A 79 10.65 9.75 1.79
CA LYS A 79 11.66 8.77 2.22
C LYS A 79 12.40 8.12 1.04
N ASN A 80 12.23 8.68 -0.17
CA ASN A 80 12.85 8.24 -1.42
C ASN A 80 12.44 6.82 -1.85
N PHE A 81 11.22 6.39 -1.55
CA PHE A 81 10.67 5.17 -2.15
C PHE A 81 10.09 5.48 -3.53
N SER A 82 10.42 4.64 -4.51
CA SER A 82 9.79 4.69 -5.82
C SER A 82 8.47 3.92 -5.78
N ILE A 83 7.35 4.60 -6.02
CA ILE A 83 6.02 3.96 -6.09
C ILE A 83 5.69 3.76 -7.56
N TYR A 84 5.48 2.52 -7.98
CA TYR A 84 5.19 2.21 -9.39
C TYR A 84 3.70 2.11 -9.65
N GLU A 85 2.94 1.53 -8.73
CA GLU A 85 1.50 1.36 -8.87
C GLU A 85 0.83 1.42 -7.50
N ILE A 86 -0.44 1.84 -7.51
CA ILE A 86 -1.31 1.82 -6.33
C ILE A 86 -2.64 1.25 -6.78
N TYR A 87 -3.10 0.16 -6.15
CA TYR A 87 -4.35 -0.47 -6.53
C TYR A 87 -4.99 -1.21 -5.35
N LYS A 88 -6.29 -1.44 -5.44
CA LYS A 88 -7.01 -2.33 -4.52
C LYS A 88 -7.12 -3.72 -5.16
N PRO A 89 -6.45 -4.77 -4.64
CA PRO A 89 -6.64 -6.11 -5.17
C PRO A 89 -8.11 -6.54 -5.05
N TYR A 90 -8.62 -7.22 -6.07
CA TYR A 90 -9.89 -7.93 -5.98
C TYR A 90 -9.65 -9.24 -5.25
N MET A 91 -10.34 -9.42 -4.13
CA MET A 91 -10.36 -10.67 -3.38
C MET A 91 -11.73 -11.30 -3.65
N PRO A 92 -11.80 -12.38 -4.46
CA PRO A 92 -13.02 -13.16 -4.55
C PRO A 92 -13.28 -13.76 -3.17
N GLU A 93 -14.45 -13.50 -2.60
CA GLU A 93 -14.90 -13.87 -1.24
C GLU A 93 -14.46 -12.90 -0.12
N GLU A 94 -15.31 -11.89 0.13
CA GLU A 94 -15.83 -11.62 1.48
C GLU A 94 -17.25 -12.18 1.56
#